data_AF-A0A2L2Z8R6-F1
#
_entry.id   AF-A0A2L2Z8R6-F1
#
_cell.length_a   1.000
_cell.length_b   1.000
_cell.length_c   1.000
_cell.angle_alpha   90.00
_cell.angle_beta   90.00
_cell.angle_gamma   90.00
#
_symmetry.space_group_name_H-M   'P 1'
#
loop_
_entity.id
_entity.type
_entity.pdbx_description
1 polymer ?
#
loop_
_entity_poly.entity_id
_entity_poly.type
_entity_poly.pdbx_seq_one_letter_code
_entity_poly.pdbx_strand_id
1 'polypeptide(L)' 'GRKGLLDRMKSGVVIGDGRIVYSLEKRGYVKDGPWKPESAVELPEAVMSLQREFSRAGTDILLDFTFYACDD' A
#
# COMPACT_ATOMS: atom_id res chain seq x y z
N GLY A 1 -6.12 21.76 -10.50
CA GLY A 1 -5.57 20.39 -10.56
C GLY A 1 -5.07 19.97 -9.19
N ARG A 2 -4.92 18.66 -8.93
CA ARG A 2 -4.25 18.18 -7.70
C ARG A 2 -2.77 18.56 -7.72
N LYS A 3 -2.21 18.99 -6.58
CA LYS A 3 -0.77 19.26 -6.43
C LYS A 3 0.04 17.96 -6.53
N GLY A 4 1.15 18.00 -7.27
CA GLY A 4 2.10 16.89 -7.35
C GLY A 4 2.94 16.73 -6.07
N LEU A 5 3.73 15.66 -6.00
CA LEU A 5 4.55 15.34 -4.83
C LEU A 5 5.52 16.48 -4.47
N LEU A 6 6.27 16.99 -5.44
CA LEU A 6 7.28 18.04 -5.20
C LEU A 6 6.65 19.33 -4.66
N ASP A 7 5.47 19.69 -5.16
CA ASP A 7 4.75 20.88 -4.67
C ASP A 7 4.24 20.70 -3.24
N ARG A 8 3.81 19.49 -2.89
CA ARG A 8 3.38 19.14 -1.52
C ARG A 8 4.55 19.22 -0.55
N MET A 9 5.69 18.63 -0.89
CA MET A 9 6.91 18.66 -0.06
C MET A 9 7.43 20.07 0.17
N LYS A 10 7.34 20.97 -0.82
CA LYS A 10 7.69 22.39 -0.66
C LYS A 10 6.73 23.13 0.28
N SER A 11 5.48 22.67 0.39
CA SER A 11 4.44 23.33 1.18
C SER A 11 4.32 22.82 2.62
N GLY A 12 4.96 21.70 2.98
CA GLY A 12 4.91 21.13 4.32
C GLY A 12 5.15 19.63 4.36
N VAL A 13 4.74 19.02 5.46
CA VAL A 13 4.86 17.57 5.70
C VAL A 13 3.97 16.81 4.73
N VAL A 14 4.46 15.67 4.24
CA VAL A 14 3.73 14.71 3.41
C VAL A 14 3.64 13.38 4.16
N ILE A 15 2.44 12.85 4.31
CA ILE A 15 2.18 11.60 5.05
C ILE A 15 2.14 10.42 4.07
N GLY A 16 3.01 9.44 4.26
CA GLY A 16 2.97 8.16 3.53
C GLY A 16 1.98 7.17 4.13
N ASP A 17 1.66 6.10 3.40
CA ASP A 17 0.85 5.00 3.92
C ASP A 17 1.65 4.07 4.86
N GLY A 18 0.94 3.08 5.42
CA GLY A 18 1.52 2.07 6.30
C GLY A 18 2.05 0.84 5.58
N ARG A 19 2.48 -0.16 6.36
CA ARG A 19 3.02 -1.42 5.82
C ARG A 19 1.90 -2.33 5.31
N ILE A 20 1.69 -2.36 3.98
CA ILE A 20 0.64 -3.17 3.33
C ILE A 20 0.81 -4.66 3.63
N VAL A 21 1.99 -5.24 3.33
CA VAL A 21 2.30 -6.68 3.54
C VAL A 21 1.95 -7.13 4.96
N TYR A 22 2.50 -6.44 5.96
CA TYR A 22 2.32 -6.77 7.37
C TYR A 22 0.87 -6.62 7.84
N SER A 23 0.17 -5.61 7.30
CA SER A 23 -1.23 -5.36 7.65
C SER A 23 -2.15 -6.43 7.05
N LEU A 24 -1.86 -6.93 5.85
CA LEU A 24 -2.60 -8.02 5.21
C LEU A 24 -2.27 -9.38 5.83
N GLU A 25 -1.04 -9.62 6.25
CA GLU A 25 -0.63 -10.84 6.96
C GLU A 25 -1.40 -11.01 8.28
N LYS A 26 -1.46 -9.96 9.11
CA LYS A 26 -2.28 -9.97 10.33
C LYS A 26 -3.78 -10.17 10.11
N ARG A 27 -4.26 -9.89 8.89
CA ARG A 27 -5.67 -10.09 8.49
C ARG A 27 -5.90 -11.44 7.82
N GLY A 28 -4.86 -12.27 7.67
CA GLY A 28 -4.93 -13.59 7.05
C GLY A 28 -4.93 -13.58 5.52
N TYR A 29 -4.61 -12.45 4.89
CA TYR A 29 -4.61 -12.31 3.43
C TYR A 29 -3.24 -12.53 2.78
N VAL A 30 -2.16 -12.47 3.56
CA VAL A 30 -0.81 -12.81 3.13
C VAL A 30 -0.30 -13.93 4.05
N LYS A 31 0.21 -15.01 3.47
CA LYS A 31 0.83 -16.11 4.24
C LYS A 31 2.29 -15.80 4.54
N ASP A 32 2.76 -16.28 5.70
CA ASP A 32 4.19 -16.38 6.02
C ASP A 32 4.87 -17.21 4.93
N GLY A 33 5.82 -16.59 4.21
CA GLY A 33 6.38 -17.12 2.97
C GLY A 33 7.09 -16.01 2.18
N PRO A 34 7.19 -16.10 0.85
CA PRO A 34 7.94 -15.14 0.02
C PRO A 34 7.32 -13.72 -0.06
N TRP A 35 6.40 -13.36 0.85
CA TRP A 35 5.74 -12.05 0.93
C TRP A 35 5.17 -11.57 -0.42
N LYS A 36 4.70 -12.53 -1.21
CA LYS A 36 4.20 -12.28 -2.55
C LYS A 36 2.82 -11.59 -2.48
N PRO A 37 2.48 -10.75 -3.47
CA PRO A 37 1.23 -10.01 -3.50
C PRO A 37 0.13 -10.77 -4.27
N GLU A 38 0.03 -12.10 -4.17
CA GLU A 38 -1.04 -12.85 -4.85
C GLU A 38 -2.43 -12.37 -4.43
N SER A 39 -2.57 -11.88 -3.18
CA SER A 39 -3.82 -11.30 -2.70
C SER A 39 -4.27 -10.07 -3.50
N ALA A 40 -3.39 -9.39 -4.25
CA ALA A 40 -3.78 -8.34 -5.18
C ALA A 40 -4.64 -8.88 -6.34
N VAL A 41 -4.42 -10.13 -6.74
CA VAL A 41 -5.16 -10.81 -7.82
C VAL A 41 -6.29 -11.67 -7.25
N GLU A 42 -6.00 -12.44 -6.20
CA GLU A 42 -6.95 -13.40 -5.62
C GLU A 42 -8.02 -12.72 -4.77
N LEU A 43 -7.67 -11.65 -4.06
CA LEU A 43 -8.53 -10.96 -3.08
C LEU A 43 -8.40 -9.42 -3.20
N PRO A 44 -8.66 -8.83 -4.38
CA PRO A 44 -8.44 -7.40 -4.64
C PRO A 44 -9.19 -6.48 -3.67
N GLU A 45 -10.37 -6.89 -3.21
CA GLU A 45 -11.16 -6.13 -2.24
C GLU A 45 -10.45 -5.97 -0.88
N ALA A 46 -9.66 -6.96 -0.44
CA ALA A 46 -8.90 -6.86 0.80
C ALA A 46 -7.81 -5.77 0.69
N VAL A 47 -7.12 -5.72 -0.46
CA VAL A 47 -6.09 -4.70 -0.74
C VAL A 47 -6.73 -3.31 -0.86
N MET A 48 -7.83 -3.18 -1.60
CA MET A 48 -8.55 -1.92 -1.75
C MET A 48 -9.12 -1.42 -0.42
N SER A 49 -9.67 -2.32 0.41
CA SER A 49 -10.19 -1.95 1.73
C SER A 49 -9.08 -1.35 2.59
N LEU A 50 -7.91 -1.98 2.64
CA LEU A 50 -6.77 -1.48 3.40
C LEU A 50 -6.25 -0.13 2.86
N GLN A 51 -6.14 0.03 1.54
CA GLN A 51 -5.73 1.31 0.93
C GLN A 51 -6.74 2.44 1.24
N ARG A 52 -8.05 2.12 1.26
CA ARG A 52 -9.09 3.06 1.69
C ARG A 52 -8.94 3.44 3.16
N GLU A 53 -8.53 2.52 4.03
CA GLU A 53 -8.25 2.82 5.44
C GLU A 53 -7.06 3.78 5.59
N PHE A 54 -5.96 3.58 4.86
CA PHE A 54 -4.83 4.51 4.86
C PHE A 54 -5.21 5.90 4.35
N SER A 55 -6.03 5.96 3.29
CA SER A 55 -6.58 7.23 2.79
C SER A 55 -7.43 7.93 3.85
N ARG A 56 -8.31 7.21 4.55
CA ARG A 56 -9.13 7.76 5.64
C ARG A 56 -8.30 8.19 6.86
N ALA A 57 -7.15 7.57 7.09
CA ALA A 57 -6.20 7.96 8.14
C ALA A 57 -5.42 9.24 7.83
N GLY A 58 -5.60 9.83 6.64
CA GLY A 58 -4.99 11.12 6.27
C GLY A 58 -3.70 10.99 5.44
N THR A 59 -3.46 9.83 4.84
CA THR A 59 -2.31 9.62 3.96
C THR A 59 -2.38 10.49 2.69
N ASP A 60 -1.25 11.10 2.31
CA ASP A 60 -1.09 11.86 1.06
C ASP A 60 -0.67 10.99 -0.13
N ILE A 61 0.01 9.87 0.12
CA ILE A 61 0.57 8.96 -0.89
C ILE A 61 0.21 7.51 -0.57
N LEU A 62 -0.44 6.81 -1.50
CA LEU A 62 -0.62 5.36 -1.44
C LEU A 62 0.47 4.67 -2.24
N LEU A 63 1.20 3.76 -1.62
CA LEU A 63 2.12 2.86 -2.29
C LEU A 63 1.34 1.71 -2.93
N ASP A 64 1.80 1.31 -4.11
CA ASP A 64 1.21 0.17 -4.80
C ASP A 64 1.65 -1.14 -4.15
N PHE A 65 0.76 -2.12 -4.11
CA PHE A 65 1.06 -3.43 -3.53
C PHE A 65 1.75 -4.34 -4.55
N THR A 66 2.96 -3.95 -4.93
CA THR A 66 3.80 -4.66 -5.91
C THR A 66 5.06 -5.22 -5.26
N PHE A 67 5.64 -6.22 -5.89
CA PHE A 67 6.91 -6.81 -5.47
C PHE A 67 7.79 -7.05 -6.69
N TYR A 68 9.10 -7.14 -6.46
CA TYR A 68 10.04 -7.56 -7.48
C TYR A 68 10.18 -9.08 -7.45
N ALA A 69 9.90 -9.74 -8.58
CA ALA A 69 10.18 -11.14 -8.82
C ALA A 69 11.33 -11.25 -9.83
N CYS A 70 12.36 -12.02 -9.52
CA CYS A 70 13.40 -12.45 -10.46
C CYS A 70 13.50 -13.97 -10.37
N ASP A 71 13.58 -14.62 -11.52
CA ASP A 71 13.95 -16.03 -11.61
C ASP A 71 15.48 -16.10 -11.52
N ASP A 72 16.02 -16.54 -10.39
CA ASP A 72 17.39 -17.06 -10.29
C ASP A 72 17.38 -18.58 -10.40
#